data_AF-A0A0F3KYZ3-F1
#
_entry.id   AF-A0A0F3KYZ3-F1
#
_cell.length_a   1.000
_cell.length_b   1.000
_cell.length_c   1.000
_cell.angle_alpha   90.00
_cell.angle_beta   90.00
_cell.angle_gamma   90.00
#
_symmetry.space_group_name_H-M   'P 1'
#
loop_
_entity.id
_entity.type
_entity.pdbx_description
1 polymer ?
#
loop_
_entity_poly.entity_id
_entity_poly.type
_entity_poly.pdbx_seq_one_letter_code
_entity_poly.pdbx_strand_id
1 'polypeptide(L)'
;MRKAVLLLIPLATFALSACDWGIKLDDRARNVRTAWNGDVGSCKEQGKVSVSVTSRVGPVDRSDLKVRDELEVLARNEAAKLGADTVKPLGEPNNGSQDWGAYTCGTRALGQQGVNNPPPPPPQNTTPQGGFETVPLKN
;
A
#
# COMPACT_ATOMS: atom_id res chain seq x y z
N MET A 1 14.72 48.17 42.84
CA MET A 1 13.66 48.46 41.84
C MET A 1 13.74 47.36 40.77
N ARG A 2 13.09 46.19 40.93
CA ARG A 2 11.71 45.86 40.53
C ARG A 2 11.25 46.60 39.26
N LYS A 3 11.27 45.89 38.12
CA LYS A 3 10.13 45.70 37.19
C LYS A 3 10.48 44.63 36.15
N ALA A 4 9.72 43.55 36.20
CA ALA A 4 9.70 42.45 35.26
C ALA A 4 9.05 42.87 33.94
N VAL A 5 9.55 42.36 32.82
CA VAL A 5 8.74 42.06 31.63
C VAL A 5 9.30 40.77 31.01
N LEU A 6 8.82 39.64 31.54
CA LEU A 6 8.56 38.45 30.72
C LEU A 6 7.42 38.83 29.76
N LEU A 7 7.54 38.57 28.47
CA LEU A 7 6.43 38.16 27.59
C LEU A 7 6.90 37.93 26.14
N LEU A 8 6.68 36.68 25.72
CA LEU A 8 6.28 36.23 24.37
C LEU A 8 7.34 36.12 23.28
N ILE A 9 8.01 34.97 23.33
CA ILE A 9 8.39 34.20 22.14
C ILE A 9 7.10 33.89 21.36
N PRO A 10 6.88 34.37 20.12
CA PRO A 10 5.98 33.68 19.23
C PRO A 10 6.78 32.52 18.64
N LEU A 11 6.59 31.37 19.27
CA LEU A 11 6.95 30.06 18.77
C LEU A 11 6.10 29.82 17.51
N ALA A 12 6.48 30.45 16.40
CA ALA A 12 5.91 30.20 15.10
C ALA A 12 6.48 28.87 14.61
N THR A 13 5.99 27.77 15.19
CA THR A 13 6.10 26.44 14.62
C THR A 13 5.43 26.48 13.25
N PHE A 14 6.25 26.71 12.23
CA PHE A 14 5.98 26.34 10.85
C PHE A 14 5.83 24.83 10.78
N ALA A 15 4.68 24.32 11.20
CA ALA A 15 4.22 22.99 10.84
C ALA A 15 3.67 23.09 9.40
N LEU A 16 4.57 23.17 8.43
CA LEU A 16 4.26 22.77 7.06
C LEU A 16 4.04 21.25 7.10
N SER A 17 2.82 20.83 7.45
CA SER A 17 2.41 19.43 7.39
C SER A 17 2.25 19.02 5.93
N ALA A 18 3.37 18.83 5.24
CA ALA A 18 3.47 18.09 3.98
C ALA A 18 3.50 16.57 4.26
N CYS A 19 2.62 16.09 5.13
CA CYS A 19 2.67 14.72 5.67
C CYS A 19 2.06 13.65 4.75
N ASP A 20 1.77 13.97 3.49
CA ASP A 20 1.28 12.97 2.52
C ASP A 20 2.43 12.15 1.91
N TRP A 21 3.68 12.63 2.04
CA TRP A 21 4.86 11.86 1.64
C TRP A 21 5.29 10.89 2.74
N GLY A 22 4.78 9.67 2.68
CA GLY A 22 5.34 8.54 3.43
C GLY A 22 4.40 7.90 4.44
N ILE A 23 3.20 7.50 3.99
CA ILE A 23 2.30 6.66 4.78
C ILE A 23 3.07 5.41 5.27
N LYS A 24 3.11 5.24 6.59
CA LYS A 24 3.75 4.10 7.25
C LYS A 24 2.69 3.12 7.72
N LEU A 25 3.03 1.84 7.64
CA LEU A 25 2.22 0.78 8.22
C LEU A 25 2.29 0.88 9.75
N ASP A 26 1.14 0.96 10.42
CA ASP A 26 1.03 0.90 11.87
C ASP A 26 1.42 -0.51 12.35
N ASP A 27 2.05 -0.61 13.51
CA ASP A 27 2.45 -1.89 14.10
C ASP A 27 1.27 -2.84 14.31
N ARG A 28 0.08 -2.31 14.55
CA ARG A 28 -1.19 -3.07 14.66
C ARG A 28 -1.66 -3.59 13.31
N ALA A 29 -1.29 -2.92 12.22
CA ALA A 29 -1.67 -3.28 10.86
C ALA A 29 -0.74 -4.32 10.21
N ARG A 30 0.36 -4.70 10.87
CA ARG A 30 1.33 -5.69 10.36
C ARG A 30 0.70 -7.04 10.01
N ASN A 31 -0.33 -7.45 10.75
CA ASN A 31 -1.04 -8.71 10.51
C ASN A 31 -2.27 -8.57 9.61
N VAL A 32 -2.62 -7.34 9.21
CA VAL A 32 -3.74 -7.11 8.28
C VAL A 32 -3.25 -7.42 6.87
N ARG A 33 -3.97 -8.27 6.14
CA ARG A 33 -3.62 -8.72 4.78
C ARG A 33 -4.48 -8.07 3.72
N THR A 34 -3.97 -8.01 2.50
CA THR A 34 -4.65 -7.37 1.39
C THR A 34 -5.14 -8.43 0.39
N ALA A 35 -6.44 -8.70 0.36
CA ALA A 35 -7.06 -9.65 -0.54
C ALA A 35 -7.40 -9.00 -1.89
N TRP A 36 -6.37 -8.74 -2.73
CA TRP A 36 -6.55 -8.15 -4.06
C TRP A 36 -7.49 -8.97 -4.96
N ASN A 37 -7.23 -10.27 -5.08
CA ASN A 37 -8.03 -11.22 -5.83
C ASN A 37 -8.58 -12.35 -4.94
N GLY A 38 -8.43 -12.23 -3.62
CA GLY A 38 -8.85 -13.24 -2.67
C GLY A 38 -10.37 -13.29 -2.52
N ASP A 39 -10.90 -14.48 -2.29
CA ASP A 39 -12.26 -14.62 -1.80
C ASP A 39 -12.34 -14.24 -0.31
N VAL A 40 -13.38 -13.47 0.03
CA VAL A 40 -13.69 -13.06 1.40
C VAL A 40 -15.10 -13.53 1.80
N GLY A 41 -15.76 -14.37 0.99
CA GLY A 41 -17.12 -14.84 1.23
C GLY A 41 -17.30 -15.64 2.51
N SER A 42 -16.24 -16.30 2.99
CA SER A 42 -16.24 -17.01 4.28
C SER A 42 -15.85 -16.14 5.49
N CYS A 43 -15.50 -14.88 5.27
CA CYS A 43 -15.02 -13.98 6.32
C CYS A 43 -16.17 -13.19 6.96
N LYS A 44 -15.98 -12.79 8.21
CA LYS A 44 -16.92 -11.86 8.85
C LYS A 44 -16.59 -10.44 8.41
N GLU A 45 -17.56 -9.74 7.82
CA GLU A 45 -17.44 -8.30 7.54
C GLU A 45 -17.41 -7.51 8.85
N GLN A 46 -16.39 -6.68 9.02
CA GLN A 46 -16.25 -5.75 10.15
C GLN A 46 -16.69 -4.34 9.76
N GLY A 47 -16.64 -4.01 8.47
CA GLY A 47 -17.15 -2.75 7.94
C GLY A 47 -16.46 -2.34 6.65
N LYS A 48 -16.65 -1.07 6.27
CA LYS A 48 -16.02 -0.45 5.12
C LYS A 48 -15.15 0.72 5.58
N VAL A 49 -14.00 0.89 4.94
CA VAL A 49 -13.09 2.01 5.17
C VAL A 49 -12.83 2.73 3.86
N SER A 50 -13.00 4.05 3.86
CA SER A 50 -12.66 4.91 2.74
C SER A 50 -11.37 5.63 3.08
N VAL A 51 -10.36 5.46 2.22
CA VAL A 51 -9.04 6.04 2.42
C VAL A 51 -8.71 6.98 1.28
N SER A 52 -7.93 8.01 1.58
CA SER A 52 -7.54 9.02 0.61
C SER A 52 -6.10 9.44 0.83
N VAL A 53 -5.39 9.64 -0.27
CA VAL A 53 -4.02 10.14 -0.34
C VAL A 53 -3.97 11.22 -1.42
N THR A 54 -2.98 12.10 -1.33
CA THR A 54 -2.79 13.11 -2.37
C THR A 54 -2.41 12.42 -3.67
N SER A 55 -3.19 12.59 -4.74
CA SER A 55 -2.90 12.02 -6.06
C SER A 55 -2.22 13.00 -7.04
N ARG A 56 -2.31 14.31 -6.76
CA ARG A 56 -1.80 15.37 -7.64
C ARG A 56 -1.25 16.52 -6.80
N VAL A 57 -0.15 17.12 -7.27
CA VAL A 57 0.44 18.33 -6.67
C VAL A 57 0.51 19.42 -7.74
N GLY A 58 -0.37 20.41 -7.64
CA GLY A 58 -0.51 21.46 -8.66
C GLY A 58 -0.93 20.85 -10.01
N PRO A 59 -0.22 21.12 -11.12
CA PRO A 59 -0.52 20.55 -12.43
C PRO A 59 0.09 19.14 -12.66
N VAL A 60 0.79 18.57 -11.68
CA VAL A 60 1.54 17.32 -11.85
C VAL A 60 0.85 16.17 -11.13
N ASP A 61 0.53 15.11 -11.86
CA ASP A 61 0.03 13.85 -11.30
C ASP A 61 1.15 13.06 -10.61
N ARG A 62 0.83 12.49 -9.44
CA ARG A 62 1.71 11.53 -8.78
C ARG A 62 1.59 10.17 -9.47
N SER A 63 2.59 9.32 -9.28
CA SER A 63 2.55 7.96 -9.81
C SER A 63 1.37 7.18 -9.25
N ASP A 64 0.52 6.65 -10.13
CA ASP A 64 -0.63 5.82 -9.75
C ASP A 64 -0.23 4.57 -8.95
N LEU A 65 0.92 3.96 -9.30
CA LEU A 65 1.46 2.84 -8.53
C LEU A 65 1.74 3.25 -7.08
N LYS A 66 2.36 4.43 -6.90
CA LYS A 66 2.69 4.93 -5.57
C LYS A 66 1.44 5.28 -4.76
N VAL A 67 0.46 5.92 -5.41
CA VAL A 67 -0.85 6.24 -4.83
C VAL A 67 -1.56 4.96 -4.36
N ARG A 68 -1.54 3.91 -5.17
CA ARG A 68 -2.14 2.61 -4.83
C ARG A 68 -1.49 1.93 -3.64
N ASP A 69 -0.16 1.91 -3.58
CA ASP A 69 0.58 1.35 -2.45
C ASP A 69 0.26 2.10 -1.14
N GLU A 70 0.18 3.43 -1.22
CA GLU A 70 -0.14 4.28 -0.07
C GLU A 70 -1.59 4.08 0.40
N LEU A 71 -2.54 3.96 -0.53
CA LEU A 71 -3.93 3.61 -0.23
C LEU A 71 -4.04 2.24 0.44
N GLU A 72 -3.30 1.23 -0.02
CA GLU A 72 -3.29 -0.08 0.62
C GLU A 72 -2.80 0.01 2.07
N VAL A 73 -1.67 0.69 2.30
CA VAL A 73 -1.11 0.85 3.64
C VAL A 73 -2.09 1.57 4.56
N LEU A 74 -2.73 2.64 4.07
CA LEU A 74 -3.71 3.38 4.85
C LEU A 74 -4.96 2.54 5.14
N ALA A 75 -5.46 1.77 4.18
CA ALA A 75 -6.59 0.88 4.36
C ALA A 75 -6.31 -0.18 5.43
N ARG A 76 -5.11 -0.76 5.43
CA ARG A 76 -4.68 -1.72 6.46
C ARG A 76 -4.62 -1.08 7.84
N ASN A 77 -4.16 0.16 7.93
CA ASN A 77 -4.13 0.91 9.19
C ASN A 77 -5.54 1.17 9.73
N GLU A 78 -6.48 1.59 8.89
CA GLU A 78 -7.87 1.81 9.30
C GLU A 78 -8.55 0.49 9.69
N ALA A 79 -8.33 -0.58 8.93
CA ALA A 79 -8.89 -1.89 9.23
C ALA A 79 -8.37 -2.46 10.57
N ALA A 80 -7.11 -2.22 10.93
CA ALA A 80 -6.57 -2.60 12.23
C ALA A 80 -7.32 -1.93 13.39
N LYS A 81 -7.80 -0.69 13.21
CA LYS A 81 -8.63 0.01 14.23
C LYS A 81 -10.00 -0.64 14.40
N LEU A 82 -10.51 -1.29 13.35
CA LEU A 82 -11.77 -2.05 13.36
C LEU A 82 -11.60 -3.49 13.88
N GLY A 83 -10.38 -3.92 14.21
CA GLY A 83 -10.11 -5.31 14.59
C GLY A 83 -10.22 -6.31 13.43
N ALA A 84 -10.14 -5.81 12.18
CA ALA A 84 -10.07 -6.65 10.99
C ALA A 84 -8.65 -7.19 10.79
N ASP A 85 -8.54 -8.35 10.13
CA ASP A 85 -7.28 -8.98 9.74
C ASP A 85 -7.06 -9.02 8.22
N THR A 86 -8.07 -8.60 7.45
CA THR A 86 -8.06 -8.64 5.99
C THR A 86 -8.77 -7.42 5.43
N VAL A 87 -8.20 -6.79 4.41
CA VAL A 87 -8.81 -5.73 3.61
C VAL A 87 -8.94 -6.15 2.16
N LYS A 88 -10.00 -5.73 1.49
CA LYS A 88 -10.24 -5.98 0.06
C LYS A 88 -10.69 -4.69 -0.63
N PRO A 89 -10.10 -4.31 -1.77
CA PRO A 89 -10.56 -3.15 -2.51
C PRO A 89 -11.97 -3.41 -3.05
N LEU A 90 -12.85 -2.41 -2.94
CA LEU A 90 -14.22 -2.49 -3.46
C LEU A 90 -14.36 -1.90 -4.88
N GLY A 91 -13.31 -1.23 -5.35
CA GLY A 91 -13.23 -0.64 -6.67
C GLY A 91 -11.82 -0.14 -6.96
N GLU A 92 -11.65 0.44 -8.14
CA GLU A 92 -10.40 1.09 -8.51
C GLU A 92 -10.23 2.43 -7.77
N PRO A 93 -8.97 2.86 -7.52
CA PRO A 93 -8.72 4.18 -7.00
C PRO A 93 -9.26 5.27 -7.93
N ASN A 94 -9.84 6.31 -7.36
CA ASN A 94 -10.30 7.48 -8.08
C ASN A 94 -9.80 8.75 -7.38
N ASN A 95 -9.04 9.58 -8.10
CA ASN A 95 -8.48 10.84 -7.59
C ASN A 95 -7.74 10.68 -6.25
N GLY A 96 -7.03 9.58 -6.06
CA GLY A 96 -6.31 9.29 -4.82
C GLY A 96 -7.19 8.81 -3.67
N SER A 97 -8.46 8.49 -3.92
CA SER A 97 -9.36 7.88 -2.94
C SER A 97 -9.77 6.48 -3.36
N GLN A 98 -9.99 5.59 -2.39
CA GLN A 98 -10.45 4.23 -2.66
C GLN A 98 -11.23 3.67 -1.47
N ASP A 99 -12.30 2.95 -1.77
CA ASP A 99 -13.09 2.21 -0.79
C ASP A 99 -12.58 0.78 -0.62
N TRP A 100 -12.54 0.34 0.63
CA TRP A 100 -12.08 -0.98 1.03
C TRP A 100 -13.07 -1.62 1.99
N GLY A 101 -13.30 -2.92 1.83
CA GLY A 101 -13.97 -3.74 2.83
C GLY A 101 -12.95 -4.23 3.85
N ALA A 102 -13.33 -4.23 5.13
CA ALA A 102 -12.54 -4.74 6.25
C ALA A 102 -13.21 -6.00 6.81
N TYR A 103 -12.45 -7.07 6.94
CA TYR A 103 -12.93 -8.41 7.28
C TYR A 103 -12.07 -9.07 8.35
N THR A 104 -12.67 -10.00 9.09
CA THR A 104 -11.96 -10.97 9.92
C THR A 104 -12.13 -12.35 9.32
N CYS A 105 -11.03 -12.90 8.81
CA CYS A 105 -10.96 -14.18 8.12
C CYS A 105 -10.22 -15.26 8.95
N GLY A 106 -9.48 -14.86 9.97
CA GLY A 106 -8.64 -15.74 10.79
C GLY A 106 -7.47 -16.36 10.02
N THR A 107 -6.95 -17.47 10.54
CA THR A 107 -5.78 -18.17 9.99
C THR A 107 -6.00 -18.75 8.58
N ARG A 108 -7.24 -18.82 8.09
CA ARG A 108 -7.59 -19.40 6.78
C ARG A 108 -7.26 -18.47 5.60
N ALA A 109 -7.36 -17.16 5.77
CA ALA A 109 -6.90 -16.21 4.75
C ALA A 109 -5.38 -16.25 4.58
N LEU A 110 -4.64 -16.82 5.55
CA LEU A 110 -3.19 -16.80 5.51
C LEU A 110 -2.59 -17.67 4.40
N GLY A 111 -3.33 -18.68 3.92
CA GLY A 111 -2.90 -19.62 2.87
C GLY A 111 -3.42 -19.31 1.46
N GLN A 112 -4.47 -18.49 1.32
CA GLN A 112 -5.14 -18.31 0.03
C GLN A 112 -4.32 -17.48 -0.98
N GLN A 113 -3.40 -16.62 -0.53
CA GLN A 113 -2.55 -15.84 -1.43
C GLN A 113 -1.32 -16.61 -1.96
N GLY A 114 -0.96 -17.74 -1.33
CA GLY A 114 0.22 -18.52 -1.71
C GLY A 114 -0.08 -19.89 -2.33
N VAL A 115 -1.30 -20.41 -2.19
CA VAL A 115 -1.61 -21.81 -2.57
C VAL A 115 -2.45 -21.91 -3.84
N ASN A 116 -3.16 -20.84 -4.24
CA ASN A 116 -4.06 -20.87 -5.40
C ASN A 116 -3.39 -20.47 -6.73
N ASN A 117 -2.14 -20.01 -6.71
CA ASN A 117 -1.35 -19.85 -7.93
C ASN A 117 -0.55 -21.13 -8.13
N PRO A 118 -0.76 -21.88 -9.23
CA PRO A 118 0.20 -22.89 -9.66
C PRO A 118 1.60 -22.25 -9.67
N PRO A 119 2.67 -22.96 -9.28
CA PRO A 119 4.02 -22.50 -9.51
C PRO A 119 4.12 -22.02 -10.97
N PRO A 120 4.71 -20.84 -11.24
CA PRO A 120 4.95 -20.45 -12.62
C PRO A 120 5.68 -21.62 -13.31
N PRO A 121 5.24 -22.03 -14.51
CA PRO A 121 5.93 -23.09 -15.24
C PRO A 121 7.41 -22.73 -15.31
N PRO A 122 8.32 -23.72 -15.16
CA PRO A 122 9.75 -23.46 -15.29
C PRO A 122 9.98 -22.69 -16.59
N PRO A 123 10.86 -21.66 -16.60
CA PRO A 123 11.11 -20.88 -17.79
C PRO A 123 11.42 -21.82 -18.93
N GLN A 124 10.54 -21.85 -19.93
CA GLN A 124 10.76 -22.59 -21.14
C GLN A 124 11.93 -21.89 -21.83
N ASN A 125 13.12 -22.47 -21.67
CA ASN A 125 14.27 -22.18 -22.51
C ASN A 125 13.87 -22.55 -23.94
N THR A 126 13.20 -21.64 -24.63
CA THR A 126 13.16 -21.62 -26.08
C THR A 126 14.53 -21.15 -26.50
N THR A 127 15.51 -22.05 -26.42
CA THR A 127 16.79 -21.87 -27.08
C THR A 127 16.45 -21.74 -28.57
N PRO A 128 16.59 -20.55 -29.20
CA PRO A 128 16.69 -20.53 -30.64
C PRO A 128 17.99 -21.29 -30.91
N GLN A 129 17.93 -22.43 -31.58
CA GLN A 129 19.11 -23.10 -32.12
C GLN A 129 19.67 -22.24 -33.26
N GLY A 130 20.12 -21.03 -32.94
CA GLY A 130 20.93 -20.18 -33.78
C GLY A 130 22.37 -20.36 -33.33
N GLY A 131 23.15 -21.06 -34.14
CA GLY A 131 24.57 -21.27 -33.90
C GLY A 131 25.27 -19.96 -33.61
N PHE A 132 26.07 -19.93 -32.54
CA PHE A 132 27.01 -18.86 -32.32
C PHE A 132 28.15 -19.03 -33.33
N GLU A 133 28.12 -18.27 -34.41
CA GLU A 133 29.29 -18.14 -35.28
C GLU A 133 30.28 -17.22 -34.58
N THR A 134 31.33 -17.81 -33.99
CA THR A 134 32.41 -17.05 -33.37
C THR A 134 33.33 -16.50 -34.44
N VAL A 135 33.27 -15.19 -34.68
CA VAL A 135 34.22 -14.48 -35.53
C VAL A 135 35.54 -14.33 -34.75
N PRO A 136 36.70 -14.78 -35.27
CA PRO A 136 37.96 -14.64 -34.58
C PRO A 136 38.43 -13.18 -34.60
N LEU A 137 38.73 -12.65 -33.41
CA LEU A 137 39.44 -11.38 -33.25
C LEU A 137 40.88 -11.55 -33.77
N LYS A 138 41.23 -10.77 -34.79
CA LYS A 138 42.55 -10.77 -35.42
C LYS A 138 43.49 -9.88 -34.61
N ASN A 139 44.59 -10.47 -34.12
CA ASN A 139 45.75 -9.76 -33.56
C ASN A 139 46.43 -8.87 -34.60
#